data_AF-A0A402AQ24-F1
#
_entry.id   AF-A0A402AQ24-F1
#
_cell.length_a   1.000
_cell.length_b   1.000
_cell.length_c   1.000
_cell.angle_alpha   90.00
_cell.angle_beta   90.00
_cell.angle_gamma   90.00
#
_symmetry.space_group_name_H-M   'P 1'
#
loop_
_entity.id
_entity.type
_entity.pdbx_description
1 polymer ?
#
loop_
_entity_poly.entity_id
_entity_poly.type
_entity_poly.pdbx_seq_one_letter_code
_entity_poly.pdbx_strand_id
1 'polypeptide(L)'
;MTMMMSRKALEEYGLVNLGTINWNLSPAVLIEHALTRQEGLLAANGALSATTGVHTGRSPKDKFIVSNEESTERIWWGENNHPMTPETFEIVRRSLADYLQGRDVYVLDAAAGADPQYRMPIQVITELAWHNLFARQLFLRATENDLTTDRPGFTILCVPHFKTNPRTHGTRSDAAIIIDFKERLVLIAGPSMPVR
;
A
#
# COMPACT_ATOMS: atom_id res chain seq x y z
N MET A 1 -10.66 20.15 -10.06
CA MET A 1 -9.35 19.78 -9.49
C MET A 1 -9.56 18.47 -8.76
N THR A 2 -9.06 17.37 -9.32
CA THR A 2 -9.36 16.00 -8.95
C THR A 2 -8.96 15.73 -7.49
N MET A 3 -9.93 15.46 -6.62
CA MET A 3 -9.73 15.39 -5.15
C MET A 3 -8.62 14.38 -4.76
N MET A 4 -8.48 13.30 -5.53
CA MET A 4 -7.47 12.26 -5.31
C MET A 4 -6.02 12.71 -5.50
N MET A 5 -5.74 13.73 -6.31
CA MET A 5 -4.38 14.18 -6.64
C MET A 5 -3.99 15.45 -5.89
N SER A 6 -4.16 15.46 -4.58
CA SER A 6 -3.72 16.58 -3.76
C SER A 6 -2.93 16.11 -2.55
N ARG A 7 -1.89 16.87 -2.19
CA ARG A 7 -1.13 16.64 -0.94
C ARG A 7 -2.07 16.58 0.27
N LYS A 8 -3.12 17.41 0.27
CA LYS A 8 -4.14 17.47 1.32
C LYS A 8 -4.92 16.15 1.45
N ALA A 9 -5.16 15.44 0.36
CA ALA A 9 -5.84 14.13 0.42
C ALA A 9 -4.98 13.08 1.15
N LEU A 10 -3.65 13.16 1.04
CA LEU A 10 -2.75 12.24 1.75
C LEU A 10 -2.71 12.51 3.26
N GLU A 11 -2.99 13.75 3.69
CA GLU A 11 -3.07 14.11 5.11
C GLU A 11 -4.21 13.38 5.83
N GLU A 12 -5.27 12.99 5.12
CA GLU A 12 -6.36 12.16 5.65
C GLU A 12 -5.86 10.78 6.13
N TYR A 13 -4.80 10.26 5.50
CA TYR A 13 -4.12 9.04 5.92
C TYR A 13 -3.03 9.28 6.98
N GLY A 14 -2.90 10.51 7.48
CA GLY A 14 -1.87 10.93 8.43
C GLY A 14 -0.51 11.23 7.78
N LEU A 15 -0.42 11.21 6.45
CA LEU A 15 0.84 11.41 5.73
C LEU A 15 1.15 12.91 5.56
N VAL A 16 1.73 13.48 6.60
CA VAL A 16 2.17 14.89 6.62
C VAL A 16 3.66 15.00 6.31
N ASN A 17 4.13 16.16 5.84
CA ASN A 17 5.56 16.47 5.66
C ASN A 17 6.36 15.37 4.89
N LEU A 18 5.73 14.77 3.89
CA LEU A 18 6.40 13.95 2.88
C LEU A 18 7.42 14.77 2.09
N GLY A 19 8.42 14.09 1.54
CA GLY A 19 9.33 14.64 0.52
C GLY A 19 8.62 14.81 -0.82
N THR A 20 9.23 14.33 -1.89
CA THR A 20 8.64 14.36 -3.23
C THR A 20 7.49 13.37 -3.33
N ILE A 21 6.32 13.83 -3.80
CA ILE A 21 5.16 12.98 -4.05
C ILE A 21 5.07 12.76 -5.57
N ASN A 22 5.37 11.54 -6.00
CA ASN A 22 5.44 11.15 -7.41
C ASN A 22 4.10 10.53 -7.85
N TRP A 23 3.25 11.32 -8.51
CA TRP A 23 1.92 10.90 -8.94
C TRP A 23 1.94 10.25 -10.32
N ASN A 24 1.33 9.06 -10.42
CA ASN A 24 0.94 8.41 -11.67
C ASN A 24 2.05 8.33 -12.73
N LEU A 25 3.29 8.15 -12.29
CA LEU A 25 4.46 8.10 -13.17
C LEU A 25 4.32 7.01 -14.24
N SER A 26 4.94 7.27 -15.39
CA SER A 26 4.97 6.31 -16.48
C SER A 26 5.87 5.11 -16.14
N PRO A 27 5.67 3.94 -16.78
CA PRO A 27 6.54 2.79 -16.56
C PRO A 27 8.02 3.10 -16.80
N ALA A 28 8.35 3.91 -17.82
CA ALA A 28 9.73 4.29 -18.12
C ALA A 28 10.37 5.05 -16.95
N VAL A 29 9.68 6.06 -16.41
CA VAL A 29 10.20 6.86 -15.29
C VAL A 29 10.29 6.02 -14.01
N LEU A 30 9.32 5.14 -13.76
CA LEU A 30 9.37 4.21 -12.62
C LEU A 30 10.56 3.24 -12.71
N ILE A 31 10.88 2.75 -13.91
CA ILE A 31 12.07 1.91 -14.14
C ILE A 31 13.35 2.71 -13.89
N GLU A 32 13.45 3.93 -14.43
CA GLU A 32 14.59 4.83 -14.19
C GLU A 32 14.81 5.06 -12.68
N HIS A 33 13.74 5.43 -11.96
CA HIS A 33 13.78 5.63 -10.51
C HIS A 33 14.21 4.35 -9.78
N ALA A 34 13.65 3.19 -10.13
CA ALA A 34 14.00 1.92 -9.51
C ALA A 34 15.49 1.57 -9.71
N LEU A 35 16.06 1.83 -10.89
CA LEU A 35 17.47 1.62 -11.17
C LEU A 35 18.36 2.62 -10.41
N THR A 36 18.01 3.91 -10.43
CA THR A 36 18.76 4.96 -9.69
C THR A 36 18.76 4.71 -8.18
N ARG A 37 17.65 4.20 -7.64
CA ARG A 37 17.47 3.89 -6.21
C ARG A 37 17.95 2.49 -5.83
N GLN A 38 18.55 1.74 -6.76
CA GLN A 38 19.06 0.39 -6.54
C GLN A 38 17.98 -0.59 -6.02
N GLU A 39 16.75 -0.41 -6.47
CA GLU A 39 15.61 -1.25 -6.12
C GLU A 39 15.52 -2.52 -7.00
N GLY A 40 16.26 -2.55 -8.10
CA GLY A 40 16.32 -3.67 -9.03
C GLY A 40 17.37 -3.47 -10.12
N LEU A 41 17.43 -4.42 -11.06
CA LEU A 41 18.35 -4.44 -12.20
C LEU A 41 17.59 -4.75 -13.49
N LEU A 42 18.14 -4.37 -14.64
CA LEU A 42 17.60 -4.82 -15.92
C LEU A 42 18.13 -6.21 -16.27
N ALA A 43 17.22 -7.12 -16.60
CA ALA A 43 17.56 -8.37 -17.26
C ALA A 43 17.97 -8.13 -18.72
N ALA A 44 18.59 -9.13 -19.35
CA ALA A 44 19.08 -9.04 -20.73
C ALA A 44 17.99 -8.68 -21.77
N ASN A 45 16.73 -8.95 -21.44
CA ASN A 45 15.57 -8.62 -22.28
C ASN A 45 14.92 -7.26 -21.95
N GLY A 46 15.52 -6.46 -21.06
CA GLY A 46 15.00 -5.16 -20.64
C GLY A 46 13.92 -5.22 -19.55
N ALA A 47 13.57 -6.40 -19.04
CA ALA A 47 12.66 -6.49 -17.89
C ALA A 47 13.34 -6.01 -16.60
N LEU A 48 12.61 -5.25 -15.77
CA LEU A 48 13.06 -4.93 -14.43
C LEU A 48 12.95 -6.16 -13.53
N SER A 49 14.08 -6.59 -12.97
CA SER A 49 14.19 -7.68 -12.00
C SER A 49 14.48 -7.11 -10.62
N ALA A 50 13.62 -7.40 -9.65
CA ALA A 50 13.75 -6.98 -8.26
C ALA A 50 13.73 -8.20 -7.33
N THR A 51 14.34 -8.07 -6.15
CA THR A 51 14.36 -9.13 -5.13
C THR A 51 13.53 -8.71 -3.93
N THR A 52 12.56 -9.54 -3.54
CA THR A 52 11.67 -9.27 -2.41
C THR A 52 12.25 -9.69 -1.06
N GLY A 53 13.47 -10.25 -1.07
CA GLY A 53 14.21 -10.55 0.14
C GLY A 53 13.75 -11.78 0.88
N VAL A 54 13.64 -11.64 2.21
CA VAL A 54 13.24 -12.72 3.13
C VAL A 54 11.83 -13.23 2.81
N HIS A 55 10.94 -12.34 2.35
CA HIS A 55 9.57 -12.69 1.99
C HIS A 55 9.46 -12.94 0.48
N THR A 56 9.64 -14.21 0.08
CA THR A 56 9.48 -14.67 -1.32
C THR A 56 8.06 -15.13 -1.64
N GLY A 57 7.15 -15.05 -0.68
CA GLY A 57 5.75 -15.46 -0.82
C GLY A 57 4.86 -14.74 0.19
N ARG A 58 3.60 -15.16 0.26
CA ARG A 58 2.64 -14.59 1.21
C ARG A 58 3.01 -14.95 2.65
N SER A 59 2.62 -14.09 3.59
CA SER A 59 2.72 -14.32 5.03
C SER A 59 1.31 -14.40 5.66
N PRO A 60 0.54 -15.49 5.50
CA PRO A 60 -0.85 -15.56 5.94
C PRO A 60 -1.04 -15.28 7.43
N LYS A 61 -0.07 -15.70 8.26
CA LYS A 61 -0.08 -15.50 9.71
C LYS A 61 0.16 -14.05 10.16
N ASP A 62 0.55 -13.16 9.23
CA ASP A 62 0.76 -11.74 9.48
C ASP A 62 -0.37 -10.88 8.90
N LYS A 63 -1.48 -11.53 8.48
CA LYS A 63 -2.68 -10.85 7.99
C LYS A 63 -3.65 -10.59 9.14
N PHE A 64 -4.07 -9.34 9.28
CA PHE A 64 -5.03 -8.87 10.26
C PHE A 64 -6.21 -8.15 9.59
N ILE A 65 -7.37 -8.21 10.22
CA ILE A 65 -8.56 -7.45 9.84
C ILE A 65 -9.04 -6.68 11.07
N VAL A 66 -9.31 -5.39 10.90
CA VAL A 66 -9.82 -4.56 12.00
C VAL A 66 -11.23 -5.01 12.38
N SER A 67 -11.37 -5.38 13.64
CA SER A 67 -12.62 -5.85 14.25
C SER A 67 -13.33 -4.66 14.89
N ASN A 68 -14.46 -4.26 14.32
CA ASN A 68 -15.36 -3.26 14.86
C ASN A 68 -16.78 -3.83 14.90
N GLU A 69 -17.74 -3.11 15.50
CA GLU A 69 -19.12 -3.58 15.67
C GLU A 69 -19.75 -4.04 14.34
N GLU A 70 -19.45 -3.36 13.23
CA GLU A 70 -20.00 -3.70 11.91
C GLU A 70 -19.29 -4.88 11.23
N SER A 71 -17.97 -5.00 11.39
CA SER A 71 -17.18 -6.07 10.75
C SER A 71 -17.25 -7.40 11.51
N THR A 72 -17.50 -7.37 12.83
CA THR A 72 -17.46 -8.55 13.70
C THR A 72 -18.39 -9.67 13.22
N GLU A 73 -19.59 -9.35 12.76
CA GLU A 73 -20.57 -10.36 12.33
C GLU A 73 -20.41 -10.77 10.85
N ARG A 74 -19.71 -9.97 10.05
CA ARG A 74 -19.58 -10.17 8.59
C ARG A 74 -18.31 -10.90 8.18
N ILE A 75 -17.30 -10.91 9.04
CA ILE A 75 -16.01 -11.54 8.75
C ILE A 75 -16.00 -12.98 9.27
N TRP A 76 -15.55 -13.89 8.42
CA TRP A 76 -15.28 -15.27 8.82
C TRP A 76 -13.94 -15.35 9.57
N TRP A 77 -13.99 -15.19 10.89
CA TRP A 77 -12.82 -15.23 11.76
C TRP A 77 -12.23 -16.65 11.87
N GLY A 78 -10.91 -16.74 11.99
CA GLY A 78 -10.22 -18.03 12.12
C GLY A 78 -8.72 -17.93 11.91
N GLU A 79 -8.10 -19.03 11.49
CA GLU A 79 -6.65 -19.14 11.32
C GLU A 79 -6.04 -18.19 10.29
N ASN A 80 -6.84 -17.65 9.37
CA ASN A 80 -6.38 -16.76 8.29
C ASN A 80 -6.83 -15.30 8.44
N ASN A 81 -7.84 -15.04 9.27
CA ASN A 81 -8.42 -13.71 9.46
C ASN A 81 -8.26 -13.38 10.93
N HIS A 82 -7.10 -12.83 11.30
CA HIS A 82 -6.80 -12.48 12.68
C HIS A 82 -7.40 -11.11 13.03
N PRO A 83 -8.14 -11.00 14.14
CA PRO A 83 -8.71 -9.72 14.54
C PRO A 83 -7.60 -8.78 15.03
N MET A 84 -7.76 -7.49 14.74
CA MET A 84 -6.99 -6.40 15.34
C MET A 84 -7.95 -5.32 15.80
N THR A 85 -7.67 -4.66 16.93
CA THR A 85 -8.53 -3.58 17.42
C THR A 85 -8.28 -2.28 16.63
N PRO A 86 -9.28 -1.38 16.50
CA PRO A 86 -9.09 -0.08 15.86
C PRO A 86 -7.94 0.74 16.48
N GLU A 87 -7.76 0.66 17.80
CA GLU A 87 -6.69 1.38 18.50
C GLU A 87 -5.31 0.85 18.11
N THR A 88 -5.18 -0.46 17.97
CA THR A 88 -3.93 -1.11 17.55
C THR A 88 -3.61 -0.77 16.09
N PHE A 89 -4.62 -0.78 15.23
CA PHE A 89 -4.49 -0.35 13.84
C PHE A 89 -4.00 1.10 13.73
N GLU A 90 -4.61 2.00 14.51
CA GLU A 90 -4.24 3.41 14.54
C GLU A 90 -2.79 3.64 14.99
N ILE A 91 -2.31 2.86 15.98
CA ILE A 91 -0.90 2.88 16.38
C ILE A 91 0.01 2.51 15.20
N VAL A 92 -0.32 1.46 14.44
CA VAL A 92 0.47 1.05 13.27
C VAL A 92 0.44 2.11 12.19
N ARG A 93 -0.76 2.66 11.89
CA ARG A 93 -0.95 3.71 10.87
C ARG A 93 -0.10 4.94 11.19
N ARG A 94 -0.10 5.39 12.45
CA ARG A 94 0.73 6.51 12.91
C ARG A 94 2.22 6.21 12.79
N SER A 95 2.68 5.04 13.25
CA SER A 95 4.10 4.67 13.14
C SER A 95 4.57 4.62 11.68
N LEU A 96 3.71 4.18 10.76
CA LEU A 96 3.98 4.20 9.31
C LEU A 96 4.07 5.62 8.76
N ALA A 97 3.12 6.49 9.14
CA ALA A 97 3.13 7.89 8.73
C ALA A 97 4.34 8.65 9.28
N ASP A 98 4.73 8.37 10.53
CA ASP A 98 5.94 8.92 11.16
C ASP A 98 7.21 8.43 10.44
N TYR A 99 7.25 7.16 10.00
CA TYR A 99 8.36 6.63 9.23
C TYR A 99 8.54 7.33 7.88
N LEU A 100 7.44 7.72 7.23
CA LEU A 100 7.43 8.38 5.92
C LEU A 100 7.75 9.88 5.96
N GLN A 101 7.89 10.48 7.15
CA GLN A 101 8.29 11.89 7.30
C GLN A 101 9.59 12.17 6.53
N GLY A 102 9.57 13.19 5.66
CA GLY A 102 10.70 13.61 4.83
C GLY A 102 11.09 12.63 3.72
N ARG A 103 10.39 11.51 3.54
CA ARG A 103 10.67 10.53 2.48
C ARG A 103 9.84 10.81 1.24
N ASP A 104 10.41 10.48 0.08
CA ASP A 104 9.66 10.46 -1.17
C ASP A 104 8.69 9.29 -1.19
N VAL A 105 7.53 9.50 -1.83
CA VAL A 105 6.52 8.45 -2.05
C VAL A 105 6.08 8.45 -3.51
N TYR A 106 5.52 7.32 -3.92
CA TYR A 106 4.90 7.09 -5.22
C TYR A 106 3.42 6.82 -5.02
N VAL A 107 2.59 7.54 -5.75
CA VAL A 107 1.13 7.40 -5.70
C VAL A 107 0.63 6.98 -7.07
N LEU A 108 -0.18 5.92 -7.10
CA LEU A 108 -0.85 5.43 -8.29
C LEU A 108 -2.37 5.43 -8.04
N ASP A 109 -3.10 6.12 -8.89
CA ASP A 109 -4.54 5.98 -9.00
C ASP A 109 -4.87 4.93 -10.07
N ALA A 110 -5.69 3.96 -9.68
CA ALA A 110 -6.01 2.78 -10.47
C ALA A 110 -7.46 2.34 -10.19
N ALA A 111 -7.85 1.22 -10.78
CA ALA A 111 -9.14 0.60 -10.51
C ALA A 111 -9.04 -0.93 -10.47
N ALA A 112 -9.95 -1.55 -9.73
CA ALA A 112 -10.16 -2.99 -9.70
C ALA A 112 -11.56 -3.34 -10.24
N GLY A 113 -11.66 -4.44 -10.98
CA GLY A 113 -12.89 -4.88 -11.64
C GLY A 113 -13.09 -4.22 -13.01
N ALA A 114 -13.13 -5.03 -14.07
CA ALA A 114 -13.25 -4.54 -15.45
C ALA A 114 -14.68 -4.11 -15.81
N ASP A 115 -15.69 -4.68 -15.15
CA ASP A 115 -17.09 -4.31 -15.34
C ASP A 115 -17.34 -2.90 -14.77
N PRO A 116 -17.77 -1.92 -15.59
CA PRO A 116 -18.06 -0.56 -15.13
C PRO A 116 -19.06 -0.47 -13.99
N GLN A 117 -19.95 -1.44 -13.80
CA GLN A 117 -20.92 -1.44 -12.69
C GLN A 117 -20.25 -1.74 -11.34
N TYR A 118 -19.26 -2.63 -11.33
CA TYR A 118 -18.56 -3.09 -10.12
C TYR A 118 -17.14 -2.54 -9.97
N ARG A 119 -16.72 -1.70 -10.93
CA ARG A 119 -15.43 -1.05 -10.92
C ARG A 119 -15.25 -0.19 -9.67
N MET A 120 -14.16 -0.46 -8.96
CA MET A 120 -13.79 0.15 -7.70
C MET A 120 -12.51 0.98 -7.87
N PRO A 121 -12.50 2.27 -7.51
CA PRO A 121 -11.29 3.07 -7.46
C PRO A 121 -10.29 2.52 -6.43
N ILE A 122 -9.01 2.46 -6.81
CA ILE A 122 -7.91 2.05 -5.93
C ILE A 122 -6.84 3.13 -5.94
N GLN A 123 -6.36 3.55 -4.77
CA GLN A 123 -5.16 4.37 -4.66
C GLN A 123 -4.06 3.56 -3.98
N VAL A 124 -2.88 3.50 -4.61
CA VAL A 124 -1.71 2.81 -4.05
C VAL A 124 -0.64 3.85 -3.73
N ILE A 125 -0.24 3.91 -2.47
CA ILE A 125 0.82 4.77 -1.94
C ILE A 125 1.96 3.87 -1.48
N THR A 126 3.18 4.09 -1.98
CA THR A 126 4.34 3.28 -1.60
C THR A 126 5.64 4.06 -1.63
N GLU A 127 6.65 3.63 -0.86
CA GLU A 127 7.97 4.25 -0.83
C GLU A 127 8.92 3.77 -1.97
N LEU A 128 8.54 2.71 -2.71
CA LEU A 128 9.37 2.12 -3.76
C LEU A 128 8.78 2.29 -5.16
N ALA A 129 9.63 2.66 -6.12
CA ALA A 129 9.24 2.84 -7.51
C ALA A 129 8.81 1.51 -8.15
N TRP A 130 9.53 0.42 -7.88
CA TRP A 130 9.19 -0.88 -8.48
C TRP A 130 7.87 -1.47 -7.95
N HIS A 131 7.51 -1.22 -6.69
CA HIS A 131 6.19 -1.60 -6.15
C HIS A 131 5.06 -0.80 -6.81
N ASN A 132 5.29 0.49 -7.10
CA ASN A 132 4.32 1.29 -7.83
C ASN A 132 4.17 0.79 -9.28
N LEU A 133 5.27 0.39 -9.93
CA LEU A 133 5.24 -0.26 -11.24
C LEU A 133 4.47 -1.58 -11.22
N PHE A 134 4.69 -2.42 -10.20
CA PHE A 134 3.95 -3.67 -10.01
C PHE A 134 2.44 -3.40 -9.88
N ALA A 135 2.04 -2.45 -9.03
CA ALA A 135 0.64 -2.07 -8.87
C ALA A 135 0.03 -1.59 -10.20
N ARG A 136 0.79 -0.83 -11.00
CA ARG A 136 0.36 -0.35 -12.32
C ARG A 136 0.17 -1.48 -13.34
N GLN A 137 0.90 -2.58 -13.22
CA GLN A 137 0.74 -3.76 -14.08
C GLN A 137 -0.44 -4.64 -13.62
N LEU A 138 -0.70 -4.67 -12.31
CA LEU A 138 -1.74 -5.51 -11.71
C LEU A 138 -3.14 -4.91 -11.85
N PHE A 139 -3.28 -3.61 -11.57
CA PHE A 139 -4.58 -2.93 -11.57
C PHE A 139 -4.90 -2.32 -12.93
N LEU A 140 -6.19 -2.02 -13.13
CA LEU A 140 -6.63 -1.27 -14.31
C LEU A 140 -6.18 0.18 -14.17
N ARG A 141 -5.82 0.79 -15.29
CA ARG A 141 -5.56 2.23 -15.33
C ARG A 141 -6.84 2.97 -14.99
N ALA A 142 -6.75 3.94 -14.08
CA ALA A 142 -7.87 4.80 -13.76
C ALA A 142 -8.31 5.58 -15.01
N THR A 143 -9.62 5.72 -15.16
CA THR A 143 -10.27 6.64 -16.08
C THR A 143 -10.57 7.95 -15.34
N GLU A 144 -10.86 9.03 -16.06
CA GLU A 144 -11.28 10.29 -15.42
C GLU A 144 -12.46 10.08 -14.48
N ASN A 145 -13.43 9.25 -14.87
CA ASN A 145 -14.59 8.93 -14.04
C ASN A 145 -14.20 8.24 -12.73
N ASP A 146 -13.18 7.38 -12.72
CA ASP A 146 -12.71 6.74 -11.48
C ASP A 146 -12.13 7.76 -10.49
N LEU A 147 -11.63 8.89 -10.98
CA LEU A 147 -11.02 9.93 -10.16
C LEU A 147 -12.02 10.99 -9.68
N THR A 148 -13.19 11.05 -10.31
CA THR A 148 -14.26 12.02 -9.99
C THR A 148 -15.51 11.36 -9.41
N THR A 149 -15.55 10.04 -9.34
CA THR A 149 -16.72 9.31 -8.84
C THR A 149 -16.80 9.37 -7.31
N ASP A 150 -18.02 9.48 -6.80
CA ASP A 150 -18.32 9.35 -5.37
C ASP A 150 -18.32 7.89 -4.89
N ARG A 151 -18.00 6.93 -5.77
CA ARG A 151 -17.99 5.51 -5.42
C ARG A 151 -16.93 5.23 -4.35
N PRO A 152 -17.27 4.40 -3.34
CA PRO A 152 -16.31 3.80 -2.42
C PRO A 152 -15.08 3.22 -3.11
N GLY A 153 -13.90 3.79 -2.85
CA GLY A 153 -12.61 3.22 -3.23
C GLY A 153 -11.91 2.53 -2.06
N PHE A 154 -10.72 1.99 -2.33
CA PHE A 154 -9.79 1.50 -1.31
C PHE A 154 -8.42 2.13 -1.49
N THR A 155 -7.76 2.42 -0.37
CA THR A 155 -6.38 2.90 -0.36
C THR A 155 -5.45 1.82 0.17
N ILE A 156 -4.29 1.67 -0.46
CA ILE A 156 -3.24 0.73 -0.07
C ILE A 156 -2.00 1.54 0.26
N LEU A 157 -1.58 1.53 1.52
CA LEU A 157 -0.33 2.11 1.98
C LEU A 157 0.71 0.99 2.17
N CYS A 158 1.65 0.90 1.24
CA CYS A 158 2.67 -0.15 1.19
C CYS A 158 4.06 0.40 1.48
N VAL A 159 4.58 0.11 2.67
CA VAL A 159 5.86 0.61 3.20
C VAL A 159 6.73 -0.58 3.61
N PRO A 160 7.28 -1.31 2.63
CA PRO A 160 7.98 -2.58 2.84
C PRO A 160 9.29 -2.44 3.65
N HIS A 161 9.87 -1.25 3.81
CA HIS A 161 11.05 -1.07 4.66
C HIS A 161 10.69 -0.73 6.11
N PHE A 162 9.43 -0.44 6.40
CA PHE A 162 8.96 -0.29 7.77
C PHE A 162 8.77 -1.67 8.42
N LYS A 163 9.34 -1.83 9.61
CA LYS A 163 9.23 -3.03 10.42
C LYS A 163 8.25 -2.81 11.56
N THR A 164 7.28 -3.72 11.69
CA THR A 164 6.40 -3.69 12.85
C THR A 164 7.12 -4.20 14.10
N ASN A 165 6.66 -3.78 15.28
CA ASN A 165 7.18 -4.24 16.55
C ASN A 165 6.03 -4.93 17.30
N PRO A 166 6.07 -6.27 17.49
CA PRO A 166 5.02 -7.02 18.15
C PRO A 166 4.57 -6.46 19.51
N ARG A 167 5.50 -5.87 20.27
CA ARG A 167 5.21 -5.33 21.61
C ARG A 167 4.40 -4.05 21.55
N THR A 168 4.61 -3.20 20.55
CA THR A 168 3.95 -1.89 20.44
C THR A 168 2.78 -1.92 19.46
N HIS A 169 2.87 -2.73 18.42
CA HIS A 169 1.92 -2.77 17.31
C HIS A 169 0.93 -3.95 17.40
N GLY A 170 1.07 -4.84 18.39
CA GLY A 170 0.20 -6.01 18.52
C GLY A 170 0.28 -6.98 17.34
N THR A 171 1.34 -6.89 16.52
CA THR A 171 1.56 -7.76 15.36
C THR A 171 2.26 -9.05 15.77
N ARG A 172 2.22 -10.06 14.92
CA ARG A 172 2.88 -11.35 15.17
C ARG A 172 4.39 -11.29 14.95
N SER A 173 4.84 -10.60 13.90
CA SER A 173 6.27 -10.40 13.60
C SER A 173 6.56 -8.96 13.19
N ASP A 174 7.71 -8.75 12.54
CA ASP A 174 8.13 -7.47 11.95
C ASP A 174 7.48 -7.18 10.59
N ALA A 175 6.53 -8.01 10.17
CA ALA A 175 5.66 -7.81 9.01
C ALA A 175 4.19 -7.77 9.43
N ALA A 176 3.38 -7.05 8.66
CA ALA A 176 1.93 -7.02 8.83
C ALA A 176 1.21 -6.63 7.53
N ILE A 177 0.09 -7.29 7.26
CA ILE A 177 -0.91 -6.88 6.28
C ILE A 177 -2.19 -6.63 7.05
N ILE A 178 -2.63 -5.38 7.16
CA ILE A 178 -3.78 -5.02 7.99
C ILE A 178 -4.85 -4.37 7.13
N ILE A 179 -6.08 -4.86 7.23
CA ILE A 179 -7.22 -4.38 6.44
C ILE A 179 -8.24 -3.75 7.38
N ASP A 180 -8.56 -2.47 7.16
CA ASP A 180 -9.72 -1.82 7.75
C ASP A 180 -10.80 -1.58 6.68
N PHE A 181 -11.92 -2.29 6.79
CA PHE A 181 -13.05 -2.13 5.86
C PHE A 181 -13.88 -0.87 6.09
N LYS A 182 -13.87 -0.33 7.32
CA LYS A 182 -14.59 0.89 7.67
C LYS A 182 -13.85 2.10 7.11
N GLU A 183 -12.54 2.15 7.28
CA GLU A 183 -11.69 3.21 6.71
C GLU A 183 -11.32 2.96 5.24
N ARG A 184 -11.57 1.74 4.73
CA ARG A 184 -11.20 1.28 3.38
C ARG A 184 -9.71 1.46 3.10
N LEU A 185 -8.90 1.08 4.09
CA LEU A 185 -7.46 1.23 4.09
C LEU A 185 -6.78 -0.12 4.31
N VAL A 186 -5.75 -0.39 3.50
CA VAL A 186 -4.85 -1.53 3.65
C VAL A 186 -3.47 -1.01 4.01
N LEU A 187 -2.90 -1.49 5.11
CA LEU A 187 -1.52 -1.23 5.52
C LEU A 187 -0.68 -2.47 5.20
N ILE A 188 0.43 -2.28 4.50
CA ILE A 188 1.40 -3.35 4.21
C ILE A 188 2.75 -2.89 4.73
N ALA A 189 3.29 -3.65 5.68
CA ALA A 189 4.58 -3.45 6.31
C ALA A 189 5.36 -4.77 6.37
N GLY A 190 6.68 -4.67 6.46
CA GLY A 190 7.55 -5.83 6.65
C GLY A 190 8.61 -5.97 5.56
N PRO A 191 9.84 -6.35 5.95
CA PRO A 191 11.05 -6.16 5.17
C PRO A 191 11.04 -6.92 3.85
N SER A 192 10.97 -6.18 2.73
CA SER A 192 11.49 -6.66 1.45
C SER A 192 12.99 -6.34 1.36
N MET A 193 13.84 -7.01 2.12
CA MET A 193 15.29 -6.71 2.08
C MET A 193 15.95 -7.36 0.87
N PRO A 194 16.51 -6.62 -0.11
CA PRO A 194 17.32 -7.25 -1.15
C PRO A 194 18.49 -7.99 -0.48
N VAL A 195 18.68 -9.27 -0.84
CA VAL A 195 19.92 -9.97 -0.50
C VAL A 195 21.02 -9.26 -1.29
N ARG A 196 21.97 -8.64 -0.58
CA ARG A 196 23.16 -8.04 -1.19
C ARG A 196 23.97 -9.06 -1.96
#